data_AF-A0A3M2QV61-F1
#
_entry.id   AF-A0A3M2QV61-F1
#
_cell.length_a   1.000
_cell.length_b   1.000
_cell.length_c   1.000
_cell.angle_alpha   90.00
_cell.angle_beta   90.00
_cell.angle_gamma   90.00
#
_symmetry.space_group_name_H-M   'P 1'
#
loop_
_entity.id
_entity.type
_entity.pdbx_description
1 polymer ?
#
loop_
_entity_poly.entity_id
_entity_poly.type
_entity_poly.pdbx_seq_one_letter_code
_entity_poly.pdbx_strand_id
1 'polypeptide(L)'
;MEKMITESAVSTAPALTWRTTDRHFSAKIAGKQRSWLLEKIVNVVTGRPTTVVVKGVPLNAMHHFEDLLARLSVTQTRLMLSHGMSTMLAHVSDQDESNATVIRQHVDSIKFTSGNAHHVRDGIKHIQMLHYRSILLDRLVDDEFLPQSAFEEDKQAEVLVTYKKQDDGRTDDIVRTILHVRWNSPAEFQRGGSVVVKDVNCTGFDSNENSRPTISVDVTFQFALSEDAAQFHREWEAIRMDLFVIHLRYPRKDESVRFKVQAQNVHTERVQICDANITLLQNTVTNRFRLVVQSRSGYSILSQKLSEDFFQMLATRGRPNYNSLSYEVHMDEKGTRVVREYPKGFSHLVFTNHI
;
A
#
# COMPACT_ATOMS: atom_id res chain seq x y z
N MET A 1 33.73 -7.81 -10.49
CA MET A 1 33.40 -6.95 -11.65
C MET A 1 32.42 -7.74 -12.52
N GLU A 2 31.20 -7.90 -12.02
CA GLU A 2 30.09 -8.56 -12.74
C GLU A 2 29.03 -7.49 -12.99
N LYS A 3 28.85 -7.17 -14.28
CA LYS A 3 27.81 -6.23 -14.73
C LYS A 3 26.45 -6.89 -14.51
N MET A 4 25.72 -6.46 -13.48
CA MET A 4 24.26 -6.61 -13.45
C MET A 4 23.71 -5.81 -14.63
N ILE A 5 23.27 -6.52 -15.67
CA ILE A 5 22.51 -5.95 -16.77
C ILE A 5 21.11 -5.67 -16.23
N THR A 6 20.88 -4.45 -15.77
CA THR A 6 19.54 -3.87 -15.67
C THR A 6 19.07 -3.58 -17.09
N GLU A 7 18.45 -4.57 -17.75
CA GLU A 7 17.55 -4.30 -18.87
C GLU A 7 16.28 -3.62 -18.33
N SER A 8 16.44 -2.35 -18.00
CA SER A 8 15.37 -1.37 -17.94
C SER A 8 14.89 -1.14 -19.38
N ALA A 9 14.14 -2.10 -19.93
CA ALA A 9 13.38 -1.87 -21.14
C ALA A 9 12.19 -0.97 -20.78
N VAL A 10 12.44 0.35 -20.77
CA VAL A 10 11.39 1.35 -20.98
C VAL A 10 10.91 1.14 -22.41
N SER A 11 10.05 0.15 -22.60
CA SER A 11 9.56 -0.23 -23.92
C SER A 11 8.51 0.76 -24.36
N THR A 12 8.84 1.53 -25.39
CA THR A 12 7.89 2.31 -26.23
C THR A 12 7.21 1.44 -27.29
N ALA A 13 7.32 0.09 -27.22
CA ALA A 13 6.78 -0.81 -28.23
C ALA A 13 5.25 -0.96 -28.10
N PRO A 14 4.52 -1.08 -29.23
CA PRO A 14 3.07 -1.20 -29.26
C PRO A 14 2.59 -2.43 -28.46
N ALA A 15 1.38 -2.31 -27.88
CA ALA A 15 0.74 -3.28 -26.98
C ALA A 15 0.57 -4.72 -27.52
N LEU A 16 0.96 -4.99 -28.76
CA LEU A 16 0.77 -6.26 -29.48
C LEU A 16 1.88 -7.31 -29.25
N THR A 17 2.90 -7.02 -28.46
CA THR A 17 4.10 -7.89 -28.37
C THR A 17 4.15 -8.84 -27.17
N TRP A 18 3.15 -8.83 -26.29
CA TRP A 18 3.24 -9.52 -24.99
C TRP A 18 1.99 -10.37 -24.71
N ARG A 19 2.19 -11.57 -24.16
CA ARG A 19 1.12 -12.49 -23.75
C ARG A 19 1.30 -12.89 -22.28
N THR A 20 0.20 -13.00 -21.53
CA THR A 20 0.22 -13.59 -20.18
C THR A 20 0.39 -15.12 -20.25
N THR A 21 0.87 -15.71 -19.17
CA THR A 21 0.98 -17.17 -18.98
C THR A 21 0.20 -17.57 -17.74
N ASP A 22 -0.10 -18.85 -17.54
CA ASP A 22 -0.80 -19.33 -16.33
C ASP A 22 0.00 -19.11 -15.03
N ARG A 23 1.27 -18.68 -15.15
CA ARG A 23 2.17 -18.37 -14.02
C ARG A 23 2.58 -16.90 -13.97
N HIS A 24 1.93 -16.02 -14.75
CA HIS A 24 2.17 -14.58 -14.67
C HIS A 24 1.83 -14.07 -13.27
N PHE A 25 2.48 -12.99 -12.83
CA PHE A 25 2.12 -12.30 -11.60
C PHE A 25 2.06 -10.80 -11.84
N SER A 26 1.07 -10.13 -11.25
CA SER A 26 0.95 -8.67 -11.33
C SER A 26 0.95 -8.04 -9.94
N ALA A 27 1.77 -7.01 -9.76
CA ALA A 27 1.82 -6.22 -8.55
C ALA A 27 1.85 -4.73 -8.87
N LYS A 28 1.22 -3.94 -8.01
CA LYS A 28 1.40 -2.50 -8.04
C LYS A 28 2.68 -2.16 -7.27
N ILE A 29 3.52 -1.30 -7.84
CA ILE A 29 4.73 -0.81 -7.19
C ILE A 29 4.37 0.48 -6.44
N ALA A 30 4.66 0.53 -5.14
CA ALA A 30 4.49 1.75 -4.35
C ALA A 30 5.42 2.85 -4.87
N GLY A 31 4.92 4.09 -4.94
CA GLY A 31 5.73 5.18 -5.47
C GLY A 31 4.93 6.42 -5.75
N LYS A 32 5.65 7.51 -6.07
CA LYS A 32 5.02 8.77 -6.49
C LYS A 32 4.30 8.62 -7.82
N GLN A 33 4.90 7.93 -8.79
CA GLN A 33 4.29 7.63 -10.08
C GLN A 33 3.67 6.24 -10.06
N ARG A 34 2.41 6.13 -10.49
CA ARG A 34 1.72 4.84 -10.66
C ARG A 34 2.50 3.94 -11.60
N SER A 35 2.87 2.77 -11.08
CA SER A 35 3.71 1.79 -11.76
C SER A 35 3.23 0.38 -11.39
N TRP A 36 3.33 -0.55 -12.34
CA TRP A 36 2.93 -1.94 -12.13
C TRP A 36 4.02 -2.88 -12.65
N LEU A 37 4.29 -3.93 -11.88
CA LEU A 37 5.17 -5.03 -12.23
C LEU A 37 4.33 -6.16 -12.83
N LEU A 38 4.73 -6.63 -14.01
CA LEU A 38 4.17 -7.82 -14.66
C LEU A 38 5.30 -8.84 -14.82
N GLU A 39 5.30 -9.88 -14.00
CA GLU A 39 6.29 -10.94 -14.05
C GLU A 39 5.82 -12.13 -14.89
N LYS A 40 6.78 -12.87 -15.46
CA LYS A 40 6.54 -14.10 -16.23
C LYS A 40 5.55 -13.90 -17.40
N ILE A 41 5.58 -12.72 -18.00
CA ILE A 41 4.88 -12.45 -19.26
C ILE A 41 5.78 -12.88 -20.43
N VAL A 42 5.19 -13.43 -21.48
CA VAL A 42 5.92 -13.94 -22.64
C VAL A 42 6.00 -12.87 -23.70
N ASN A 43 7.22 -12.58 -24.16
CA ASN A 43 7.42 -11.83 -25.39
C ASN A 43 7.00 -12.72 -26.57
N VAL A 44 6.03 -12.27 -27.36
CA VAL A 44 5.51 -13.03 -28.50
C VAL A 44 6.59 -13.24 -29.58
N VAL A 45 7.57 -12.34 -29.68
CA VAL A 45 8.69 -12.42 -30.64
C VAL A 45 9.76 -13.40 -30.17
N THR A 46 10.12 -13.39 -28.87
CA THR A 46 11.23 -14.24 -28.37
C THR A 46 10.76 -15.56 -27.76
N GLY A 47 9.47 -15.69 -27.46
CA GLY A 47 8.88 -16.84 -26.76
C GLY A 47 9.35 -17.00 -25.30
N ARG A 48 10.20 -16.09 -24.79
CA ARG A 48 10.78 -16.20 -23.45
C ARG A 48 9.96 -15.44 -22.41
N PRO A 49 9.80 -15.99 -21.20
CA PRO A 49 9.22 -15.25 -20.09
C PRO A 49 10.15 -14.10 -19.68
N THR A 50 9.57 -12.95 -19.39
CA THR A 50 10.26 -11.75 -18.93
C THR A 50 9.43 -11.03 -17.87
N THR A 51 10.03 -10.00 -17.28
CA THR A 51 9.39 -9.08 -16.34
C THR A 51 9.34 -7.70 -16.97
N VAL A 52 8.17 -7.05 -16.93
CA VAL A 52 7.97 -5.71 -17.46
C VAL A 52 7.42 -4.80 -16.37
N VAL A 53 7.94 -3.57 -16.34
CA VAL A 53 7.41 -2.50 -15.49
C VAL A 53 6.63 -1.54 -16.36
N VAL A 54 5.32 -1.45 -16.13
CA VAL A 54 4.42 -0.52 -16.83
C VAL A 54 4.35 0.78 -16.04
N LYS A 55 4.54 1.92 -16.72
CA LYS A 55 4.44 3.28 -16.16
C LYS A 55 3.76 4.21 -17.16
N GLY A 56 3.28 5.35 -16.68
CA GLY A 56 2.73 6.41 -17.55
C GLY A 56 1.42 6.04 -18.23
N VAL A 57 0.62 5.16 -17.61
CA VAL A 57 -0.75 4.87 -18.08
C VAL A 57 -1.59 6.14 -17.96
N PRO A 58 -2.21 6.62 -19.05
CA PRO A 58 -3.05 7.83 -19.02
C PRO A 58 -4.20 7.71 -18.02
N LEU A 59 -4.53 8.83 -17.34
CA LEU A 59 -5.52 8.84 -16.26
C LEU A 59 -6.91 8.30 -16.69
N ASN A 60 -7.33 8.60 -17.93
CA ASN A 60 -8.60 8.13 -18.49
C ASN A 60 -8.63 6.61 -18.77
N ALA A 61 -7.47 5.97 -18.95
CA ALA A 61 -7.34 4.53 -19.18
C ALA A 61 -6.94 3.76 -17.90
N MET A 62 -6.46 4.47 -16.87
CA MET A 62 -5.86 3.87 -15.68
C MET A 62 -6.83 2.97 -14.91
N HIS A 63 -8.08 3.39 -14.74
CA HIS A 63 -9.08 2.59 -14.04
C HIS A 63 -9.34 1.25 -14.75
N HIS A 64 -9.54 1.30 -16.07
CA HIS A 64 -9.74 0.09 -16.86
C HIS A 64 -8.50 -0.82 -16.84
N PHE A 65 -7.31 -0.23 -16.88
CA PHE A 65 -6.06 -0.98 -16.76
C PHE A 65 -5.93 -1.68 -15.40
N GLU A 66 -6.20 -1.00 -14.28
CA GLU A 66 -6.15 -1.60 -12.95
C GLU A 66 -7.23 -2.69 -12.76
N ASP A 67 -8.43 -2.53 -13.34
CA ASP A 67 -9.46 -3.58 -13.35
C ASP A 67 -9.02 -4.83 -14.12
N LEU A 68 -8.32 -4.67 -15.26
CA LEU A 68 -7.76 -5.81 -15.99
C LEU A 68 -6.70 -6.54 -15.17
N LEU A 69 -5.82 -5.81 -14.47
CA LEU A 69 -4.83 -6.42 -13.58
C LEU A 69 -5.50 -7.16 -12.41
N ALA A 70 -6.56 -6.59 -11.84
CA ALA A 70 -7.31 -7.26 -10.77
C ALA A 70 -7.92 -8.59 -11.24
N ARG A 71 -8.50 -8.63 -12.44
CA ARG A 71 -9.02 -9.88 -13.05
C ARG A 71 -7.93 -10.93 -13.21
N LEU A 72 -6.78 -10.52 -13.75
CA LEU A 72 -5.62 -11.39 -13.95
C LEU A 72 -5.12 -11.98 -12.61
N SER A 73 -4.98 -11.14 -11.59
CA SER A 73 -4.60 -11.59 -10.25
C SER A 73 -5.63 -12.55 -9.63
N VAL A 74 -6.93 -12.32 -9.83
CA VAL A 74 -7.99 -13.25 -9.37
C VAL A 74 -7.85 -14.62 -9.99
N THR A 75 -7.70 -14.69 -11.33
CA THR A 75 -7.55 -15.95 -12.05
C THR A 75 -6.32 -16.71 -11.54
N GLN A 76 -5.21 -16.00 -11.35
CA GLN A 76 -4.00 -16.61 -10.81
C GLN A 76 -4.20 -17.11 -9.37
N THR A 77 -4.78 -16.29 -8.49
CA THR A 77 -5.04 -16.69 -7.10
C THR A 77 -5.94 -17.92 -7.01
N ARG A 78 -6.98 -18.01 -7.84
CA ARG A 78 -7.84 -19.20 -7.94
C ARG A 78 -7.03 -20.45 -8.30
N LEU A 79 -6.18 -20.35 -9.32
CA LEU A 79 -5.31 -21.46 -9.72
C LEU A 79 -4.34 -21.85 -8.60
N MET A 80 -3.78 -20.89 -7.87
CA MET A 80 -2.86 -21.20 -6.78
C MET A 80 -3.58 -21.94 -5.65
N LEU A 81 -4.71 -21.41 -5.20
CA LEU A 81 -5.50 -22.01 -4.12
C LEU A 81 -6.09 -23.37 -4.51
N SER A 82 -6.54 -23.54 -5.77
CA SER A 82 -7.10 -24.83 -6.24
C SER A 82 -6.05 -25.96 -6.26
N HIS A 83 -4.76 -25.62 -6.30
CA HIS A 83 -3.65 -26.58 -6.22
C HIS A 83 -3.06 -26.69 -4.81
N GLY A 84 -3.73 -26.11 -3.80
CA GLY A 84 -3.26 -26.11 -2.41
C GLY A 84 -1.98 -25.27 -2.20
N MET A 85 -1.68 -24.34 -3.12
CA MET A 85 -0.51 -23.47 -3.00
C MET A 85 -0.89 -22.20 -2.23
N SER A 86 -0.35 -22.07 -1.02
CA SER A 86 -0.35 -20.82 -0.25
C SER A 86 1.02 -20.14 -0.37
N THR A 87 1.03 -18.83 -0.64
CA THR A 87 2.26 -18.03 -0.83
C THR A 87 2.07 -16.62 -0.29
N MET A 88 3.14 -15.82 -0.11
CA MET A 88 2.92 -14.39 0.22
C MET A 88 2.15 -13.66 -0.88
N LEU A 89 2.17 -14.13 -2.12
CA LEU A 89 1.44 -13.48 -3.22
C LEU A 89 -0.08 -13.67 -3.10
N ALA A 90 -0.48 -14.80 -2.50
CA ALA A 90 -1.85 -15.18 -2.25
C ALA A 90 -1.89 -16.29 -1.19
N HIS A 91 -2.54 -16.02 -0.08
CA HIS A 91 -2.76 -16.98 1.01
C HIS A 91 -4.15 -16.75 1.62
N VAL A 92 -4.67 -17.78 2.27
CA VAL A 92 -5.88 -17.67 3.10
C VAL A 92 -5.41 -17.23 4.49
N SER A 93 -6.02 -16.21 5.07
CA SER A 93 -5.55 -15.63 6.35
C SER A 93 -5.63 -16.57 7.56
N ASP A 94 -6.18 -17.78 7.40
CA ASP A 94 -6.28 -18.83 8.41
C ASP A 94 -5.28 -19.99 8.19
N GLN A 95 -4.46 -19.94 7.13
CA GLN A 95 -3.43 -20.95 6.88
C GLN A 95 -2.07 -20.31 6.64
N ASP A 96 -1.25 -20.39 7.69
CA ASP A 96 0.20 -20.22 7.61
C ASP A 96 0.75 -21.18 6.53
N GLU A 97 1.23 -20.60 5.44
CA GLU A 97 2.47 -21.02 4.78
C GLU A 97 2.73 -20.06 3.62
N SER A 98 3.93 -19.50 3.58
CA SER A 98 4.31 -18.54 2.55
C SER A 98 5.75 -18.78 2.12
N ASN A 99 5.96 -19.02 0.84
CA ASN A 99 7.27 -18.85 0.19
C ASN A 99 7.13 -17.78 -0.89
N ALA A 100 8.07 -16.84 -0.93
CA ALA A 100 8.00 -15.69 -1.83
C ALA A 100 9.35 -15.20 -2.33
N THR A 101 9.25 -14.39 -3.38
CA THR A 101 10.32 -14.00 -4.29
C THR A 101 10.93 -12.66 -3.89
N VAL A 102 12.23 -12.56 -4.11
CA VAL A 102 13.16 -11.74 -3.33
C VAL A 102 13.38 -10.36 -3.94
N ILE A 103 13.22 -9.30 -3.15
CA ILE A 103 13.92 -8.03 -3.38
C ILE A 103 15.23 -8.11 -2.58
N ARG A 104 16.38 -8.09 -3.29
CA ARG A 104 17.70 -8.13 -2.64
C ARG A 104 18.16 -6.70 -2.41
N GLN A 105 18.03 -6.23 -1.17
CA GLN A 105 18.74 -5.04 -0.72
C GLN A 105 19.80 -5.46 0.30
N HIS A 106 20.99 -4.87 0.16
CA HIS A 106 22.14 -5.18 1.01
C HIS A 106 22.00 -4.44 2.34
N VAL A 107 21.25 -5.04 3.27
CA VAL A 107 21.20 -4.58 4.66
C VAL A 107 22.23 -5.38 5.44
N ASP A 108 23.15 -4.67 6.11
CA ASP A 108 24.24 -5.31 6.83
C ASP A 108 23.74 -5.89 8.15
N SER A 109 22.98 -5.08 8.88
CA SER A 109 22.41 -5.45 10.17
C SER A 109 21.13 -4.69 10.48
N ILE A 110 20.33 -5.26 11.38
CA ILE A 110 19.11 -4.65 11.90
C ILE A 110 19.17 -4.66 13.41
N LYS A 111 19.02 -3.48 14.01
CA LYS A 111 18.93 -3.30 15.46
C LYS A 111 17.48 -3.08 15.87
N PHE A 112 16.98 -3.92 16.75
CA PHE A 112 15.68 -3.80 17.42
C PHE A 112 15.90 -3.25 18.82
N THR A 113 15.14 -2.24 19.25
CA THR A 113 15.29 -1.58 20.54
C THR A 113 13.94 -1.46 21.24
N SER A 114 13.87 -1.98 22.47
CA SER A 114 12.68 -1.98 23.32
C SER A 114 13.05 -1.46 24.71
N GLY A 115 12.74 -0.20 24.99
CA GLY A 115 13.21 0.47 26.21
C GLY A 115 14.74 0.46 26.28
N ASN A 116 15.30 -0.15 27.33
CA ASN A 116 16.75 -0.25 27.53
C ASN A 116 17.38 -1.48 26.85
N ALA A 117 16.56 -2.45 26.43
CA ALA A 117 17.04 -3.65 25.76
C ALA A 117 17.22 -3.38 24.26
N HIS A 118 18.31 -3.85 23.69
CA HIS A 118 18.51 -3.84 22.25
C HIS A 118 19.06 -5.18 21.78
N HIS A 119 18.66 -5.56 20.58
CA HIS A 119 19.11 -6.76 19.90
C HIS A 119 19.57 -6.41 18.50
N VAL A 120 20.72 -6.93 18.09
CA VAL A 120 21.26 -6.71 16.75
C VAL A 120 21.30 -8.04 16.02
N ARG A 121 20.73 -8.05 14.81
CA ARG A 121 20.73 -9.19 13.91
C ARG A 121 21.54 -8.85 12.67
N ASP A 122 22.59 -9.62 12.47
CA ASP A 122 23.41 -9.60 11.26
C ASP A 122 23.01 -10.75 10.33
N GLY A 123 23.58 -10.79 9.13
CA GLY A 123 23.36 -11.91 8.20
C GLY A 123 21.98 -11.88 7.56
N ILE A 124 21.50 -10.69 7.19
CA ILE A 124 20.24 -10.52 6.45
C ILE A 124 20.38 -11.22 5.10
N LYS A 125 19.46 -12.15 4.80
CA LYS A 125 19.41 -12.84 3.51
C LYS A 125 18.70 -11.97 2.48
N HIS A 126 17.56 -11.40 2.85
CA HIS A 126 16.82 -10.44 2.05
C HIS A 126 15.70 -9.75 2.84
N ILE A 127 15.14 -8.68 2.27
CA ILE A 127 13.99 -7.95 2.80
C ILE A 127 12.94 -7.82 1.69
N GLN A 128 11.67 -8.06 2.01
CA GLN A 128 10.53 -7.85 1.12
C GLN A 128 9.55 -6.88 1.78
N MET A 129 8.97 -5.96 1.00
CA MET A 129 7.92 -5.08 1.46
C MET A 129 6.65 -5.34 0.66
N LEU A 130 5.56 -5.69 1.33
CA LEU A 130 4.34 -6.19 0.71
C LEU A 130 3.13 -5.48 1.31
N HIS A 131 2.17 -5.12 0.46
CA HIS A 131 0.89 -4.54 0.88
C HIS A 131 -0.24 -5.31 0.21
N TYR A 132 -1.14 -5.85 1.03
CA TYR A 132 -2.15 -6.79 0.58
C TYR A 132 -3.51 -6.14 0.37
N ARG A 133 -4.30 -6.87 -0.39
CA ARG A 133 -5.74 -6.71 -0.50
C ARG A 133 -6.39 -8.02 -0.09
N SER A 134 -7.52 -7.93 0.59
CA SER A 134 -8.28 -9.10 1.04
C SER A 134 -9.62 -9.18 0.33
N ILE A 135 -10.13 -10.40 0.23
CA ILE A 135 -11.47 -10.71 -0.24
C ILE A 135 -11.94 -11.96 0.51
N LEU A 136 -13.25 -12.08 0.71
CA LEU A 136 -13.86 -13.31 1.23
C LEU A 136 -13.61 -14.46 0.26
N LEU A 137 -13.18 -15.61 0.80
CA LEU A 137 -12.83 -16.78 0.00
C LEU A 137 -14.03 -17.27 -0.83
N ASP A 138 -15.23 -17.31 -0.25
CA ASP A 138 -16.45 -17.74 -0.96
C ASP A 138 -16.72 -16.88 -2.20
N ARG A 139 -16.52 -15.56 -2.09
CA ARG A 139 -16.65 -14.65 -3.23
C ARG A 139 -15.58 -14.90 -4.30
N LEU A 140 -14.37 -15.26 -3.88
CA LEU A 140 -13.33 -15.64 -4.81
C LEU A 140 -13.70 -16.92 -5.56
N VAL A 141 -14.42 -17.86 -4.97
CA VAL A 141 -14.82 -19.11 -5.63
C VAL A 141 -16.03 -18.92 -6.53
N ASP A 142 -17.06 -18.21 -6.04
CA ASP A 142 -18.39 -18.16 -6.67
C ASP A 142 -18.53 -17.09 -7.76
N ASP A 143 -17.92 -15.91 -7.57
CA ASP A 143 -18.14 -14.77 -8.48
C ASP A 143 -17.27 -14.92 -9.73
N GLU A 144 -17.80 -15.26 -10.91
CA GLU A 144 -17.01 -15.38 -12.14
C GLU A 144 -16.15 -14.13 -12.41
N PHE A 145 -16.72 -12.95 -12.13
CA PHE A 145 -16.08 -11.65 -12.30
C PHE A 145 -16.03 -10.84 -11.00
N LEU A 146 -14.81 -10.47 -10.59
CA LEU A 146 -14.56 -9.61 -9.42
C LEU A 146 -13.90 -8.30 -9.85
N PRO A 147 -14.58 -7.15 -9.73
CA PRO A 147 -13.98 -5.84 -9.98
C PRO A 147 -13.00 -5.45 -8.87
N GLN A 148 -12.14 -4.44 -9.11
CA GLN A 148 -11.21 -3.95 -8.09
C GLN A 148 -11.92 -3.52 -6.79
N SER A 149 -13.16 -3.03 -6.90
CA SER A 149 -13.95 -2.61 -5.74
C SER A 149 -14.44 -3.75 -4.84
N ALA A 150 -14.29 -5.02 -5.26
CA ALA A 150 -14.64 -6.17 -4.44
C ALA A 150 -13.59 -6.47 -3.34
N PHE A 151 -12.40 -5.89 -3.47
CA PHE A 151 -11.29 -6.08 -2.57
C PHE A 151 -11.27 -5.00 -1.48
N GLU A 152 -10.93 -5.43 -0.27
CA GLU A 152 -10.62 -4.53 0.83
C GLU A 152 -9.11 -4.25 0.83
N GLU A 153 -8.74 -2.97 0.93
CA GLU A 153 -7.34 -2.57 1.05
C GLU A 153 -6.90 -2.76 2.50
N ASP A 154 -5.79 -3.47 2.73
CA ASP A 154 -5.23 -3.57 4.07
C ASP A 154 -4.75 -2.18 4.53
N LYS A 155 -4.89 -1.91 5.83
CA LYS A 155 -4.44 -0.67 6.47
C LYS A 155 -2.99 -0.78 6.96
N GLN A 156 -2.38 -1.95 6.82
CA GLN A 156 -1.00 -2.25 7.18
C GLN A 156 -0.27 -2.87 5.99
N ALA A 157 1.03 -2.62 5.92
CA ALA A 157 1.93 -3.34 5.02
C ALA A 157 2.89 -4.18 5.86
N GLU A 158 3.41 -5.25 5.29
CA GLU A 158 4.36 -6.13 5.94
C GLU A 158 5.75 -5.91 5.34
N VAL A 159 6.75 -5.76 6.21
CA VAL A 159 8.15 -5.84 5.82
C VAL A 159 8.73 -7.11 6.39
N LEU A 160 8.90 -8.10 5.51
CA LEU A 160 9.49 -9.40 5.83
C LEU A 160 11.00 -9.30 5.76
N VAL A 161 11.65 -9.65 6.86
CA VAL A 161 13.11 -9.82 6.96
C VAL A 161 13.39 -11.30 7.11
N THR A 162 14.22 -11.87 6.25
CA THR A 162 14.69 -13.25 6.37
C THR A 162 16.18 -13.26 6.68
N TYR A 163 16.58 -14.07 7.66
CA TYR A 163 17.97 -14.20 8.09
C TYR A 163 18.64 -15.41 7.42
N LYS A 164 19.97 -15.38 7.32
CA LYS A 164 20.76 -16.56 6.96
C LYS A 164 20.69 -17.58 8.12
N LYS A 165 20.65 -18.87 7.78
CA LYS A 165 20.75 -19.94 8.76
C LYS A 165 22.11 -19.81 9.48
N GLN A 166 22.11 -19.70 10.80
CA GLN A 166 23.34 -19.72 11.58
C GLN A 166 23.79 -21.18 11.76
N ASP A 167 25.02 -21.49 11.38
CA ASP A 167 25.58 -22.85 11.49
C ASP A 167 26.04 -23.19 12.93
N ASP A 168 26.09 -22.20 13.82
CA ASP A 168 26.83 -22.29 15.09
C ASP A 168 26.00 -22.75 16.31
N GLY A 169 24.80 -23.32 16.10
CA GLY A 169 24.01 -23.93 17.19
C GLY A 169 23.61 -23.00 18.34
N ARG A 170 23.77 -21.67 18.18
CA ARG A 170 23.30 -20.68 19.16
C ARG A 170 21.80 -20.40 18.96
N THR A 171 21.10 -20.53 20.07
CA THR A 171 19.65 -20.42 20.33
C THR A 171 19.09 -19.02 20.09
N ASP A 172 19.12 -18.54 18.87
CA ASP A 172 18.22 -17.46 18.50
C ASP A 172 17.45 -17.87 17.24
N ASP A 173 16.57 -18.85 17.47
CA ASP A 173 15.80 -19.66 16.51
C ASP A 173 15.00 -18.86 15.47
N ILE A 174 14.92 -17.54 15.61
CA ILE A 174 14.16 -16.67 14.73
C ILE A 174 14.82 -16.63 13.34
N VAL A 175 14.17 -17.23 12.35
CA VAL A 175 14.62 -17.29 10.95
C VAL A 175 14.00 -16.17 10.10
N ARG A 176 12.86 -15.62 10.54
CA ARG A 176 12.21 -14.46 9.91
C ARG A 176 11.57 -13.52 10.92
N THR A 177 11.47 -12.25 10.54
CA THR A 177 10.73 -11.24 11.28
C THR A 177 9.81 -10.48 10.33
N ILE A 178 8.56 -10.29 10.71
CA ILE A 178 7.61 -9.43 10.01
C ILE A 178 7.46 -8.14 10.81
N LEU A 179 7.70 -7.01 10.16
CA LEU A 179 7.42 -5.69 10.68
C LEU A 179 6.09 -5.20 10.09
N HIS A 180 5.19 -4.76 10.95
CA HIS A 180 3.86 -4.28 10.58
C HIS A 180 3.88 -2.76 10.42
N VAL A 181 4.00 -2.32 9.17
CA VAL A 181 4.11 -0.91 8.78
C VAL A 181 2.74 -0.26 8.68
N ARG A 182 2.59 0.92 9.26
CA ARG A 182 1.38 1.74 9.18
C ARG A 182 1.68 3.08 8.53
N TRP A 183 0.63 3.81 8.13
CA TRP A 183 0.76 5.16 7.57
C TRP A 183 1.49 6.15 8.51
N ASN A 184 1.41 5.90 9.82
CA ASN A 184 2.02 6.71 10.89
C ASN A 184 3.35 6.13 11.39
N SER A 185 4.01 5.26 10.62
CA SER A 185 5.35 4.74 10.89
C SER A 185 6.39 5.42 9.98
N PRO A 186 6.69 6.72 10.17
CA PRO A 186 7.68 7.42 9.35
C PRO A 186 9.08 6.85 9.56
N ALA A 187 9.86 6.81 8.47
CA ALA A 187 11.26 6.46 8.53
C ALA A 187 12.14 7.71 8.56
N GLU A 188 13.11 7.74 9.46
CA GLU A 188 14.14 8.78 9.56
C GLU A 188 15.44 8.26 8.91
N PHE A 189 15.91 8.96 7.87
CA PHE A 189 17.21 8.69 7.26
C PHE A 189 18.31 9.44 8.04
N GLN A 190 19.29 8.72 8.57
CA GLN A 190 20.38 9.31 9.35
C GLN A 190 21.67 9.44 8.55
N ARG A 191 22.46 10.47 8.87
CA ARG A 191 23.80 10.66 8.32
C ARG A 191 24.69 9.52 8.82
N GLY A 192 25.07 8.61 7.93
CA GLY A 192 25.78 7.37 8.28
C GLY A 192 25.23 6.11 7.61
N GLY A 193 24.20 6.25 6.75
CA GLY A 193 23.66 5.12 6.01
C GLY A 193 22.76 4.22 6.85
N SER A 194 22.00 4.79 7.77
CA SER A 194 20.99 4.07 8.55
C SER A 194 19.59 4.64 8.36
N VAL A 195 18.59 3.78 8.50
CA VAL A 195 17.18 4.13 8.45
C VAL A 195 16.53 3.68 9.75
N VAL A 196 15.89 4.61 10.46
CA VAL A 196 15.26 4.36 11.76
C VAL A 196 13.76 4.51 11.65
N VAL A 197 13.02 3.53 12.19
CA VAL A 197 11.58 3.56 12.30
C VAL A 197 11.20 3.28 13.74
N LYS A 198 10.36 4.13 14.33
CA LYS A 198 9.96 4.04 15.74
C LYS A 198 8.61 3.37 15.89
N ASP A 199 8.39 2.73 17.03
CA ASP A 199 7.10 2.14 17.45
C ASP A 199 6.51 1.19 16.38
N VAL A 200 7.33 0.27 15.89
CA VAL A 200 6.94 -0.72 14.88
C VAL A 200 6.61 -2.05 15.55
N ASN A 201 5.39 -2.54 15.32
CA ASN A 201 4.99 -3.87 15.72
C ASN A 201 5.78 -4.92 14.94
N CYS A 202 6.45 -5.83 15.64
CA CYS A 202 7.29 -6.87 15.06
C CYS A 202 6.86 -8.26 15.55
N THR A 203 6.78 -9.22 14.63
CA THR A 203 6.49 -10.63 14.91
C THR A 203 7.68 -11.47 14.42
N GLY A 204 8.35 -12.18 15.32
CA GLY A 204 9.43 -13.12 14.97
C GLY A 204 8.88 -14.53 14.78
N PHE A 205 9.46 -15.29 13.85
CA PHE A 205 9.10 -16.69 13.63
C PHE A 205 10.35 -17.58 13.68
N ASP A 206 10.21 -18.72 14.33
CA ASP A 206 11.28 -19.71 14.42
C ASP A 206 11.40 -20.58 13.16
N SER A 207 12.39 -21.49 13.13
CA SER A 207 12.59 -22.40 12.00
C SER A 207 11.43 -23.37 11.75
N ASN A 208 10.55 -23.55 12.73
CA ASN A 208 9.34 -24.37 12.63
C ASN A 208 8.12 -23.51 12.31
N GLU A 209 8.31 -22.25 11.91
CA GLU A 209 7.28 -21.27 11.60
C GLU A 209 6.38 -20.90 12.78
N ASN A 210 6.79 -21.19 14.02
CA ASN A 210 6.03 -20.74 15.18
C ASN A 210 6.25 -19.25 15.41
N SER A 211 5.15 -18.51 15.44
CA SER A 211 5.17 -17.09 15.75
C SER A 211 5.48 -16.82 17.24
N ARG A 212 6.28 -15.79 17.49
CA ARG A 212 6.48 -15.19 18.81
C ARG A 212 5.46 -14.07 19.03
N PRO A 213 5.13 -13.71 20.28
CA PRO A 213 4.25 -12.59 20.55
C PRO A 213 4.73 -11.31 19.88
N THR A 214 3.80 -10.58 19.27
CA THR A 214 4.09 -9.30 18.62
C THR A 214 4.46 -8.26 19.67
N ILE A 215 5.60 -7.58 19.46
CA ILE A 215 6.10 -6.51 20.34
C ILE A 215 6.28 -5.21 19.55
N SER A 216 6.08 -4.05 20.18
CA SER A 216 6.40 -2.76 19.56
C SER A 216 7.82 -2.34 19.91
N VAL A 217 8.62 -2.02 18.90
CA VAL A 217 10.05 -1.71 19.04
C VAL A 217 10.48 -0.63 18.05
N ASP A 218 11.58 0.05 18.38
CA ASP A 218 12.30 0.89 17.43
C ASP A 218 13.24 0.01 16.60
N VAL A 219 13.21 0.17 15.28
CA VAL A 219 14.01 -0.61 14.34
C VAL A 219 14.98 0.30 13.60
N THR A 220 16.26 -0.06 13.62
CA THR A 220 17.31 0.62 12.85
C THR A 220 17.90 -0.34 11.83
N PHE A 221 17.76 -0.02 10.55
CA PHE A 221 18.41 -0.73 9.45
C PHE A 221 19.75 -0.07 9.16
N GLN A 222 20.83 -0.84 9.21
CA GLN A 222 22.17 -0.38 8.88
C GLN A 222 22.60 -0.88 7.50
N PHE A 223 23.12 0.03 6.69
CA PHE A 223 23.59 -0.27 5.34
C PHE A 223 25.07 0.07 5.20
N ALA A 224 25.76 -0.66 4.33
CA ALA A 224 27.16 -0.38 3.98
C ALA A 224 27.26 0.93 3.18
N LEU A 225 26.32 1.13 2.26
CA LEU A 225 26.28 2.27 1.35
C LEU A 225 25.14 3.21 1.74
N SER A 226 25.45 4.50 1.84
CA SER A 226 24.44 5.53 2.09
C SER A 226 23.39 5.62 0.98
N GLU A 227 23.73 5.21 -0.25
CA GLU A 227 22.81 5.19 -1.40
C GLU A 227 21.74 4.12 -1.24
N ASP A 228 22.12 2.94 -0.73
CA ASP A 228 21.20 1.83 -0.46
C ASP A 228 20.23 2.20 0.68
N ALA A 229 20.74 2.80 1.75
CA ALA A 229 19.92 3.35 2.83
C ALA A 229 18.93 4.41 2.30
N ALA A 230 19.37 5.29 1.39
CA ALA A 230 18.50 6.29 0.79
C ALA A 230 17.45 5.66 -0.14
N GLN A 231 17.77 4.57 -0.84
CA GLN A 231 16.81 3.83 -1.66
C GLN A 231 15.77 3.11 -0.79
N PHE A 232 16.20 2.41 0.26
CA PHE A 232 15.31 1.77 1.22
C PHE A 232 14.37 2.80 1.88
N HIS A 233 14.91 3.94 2.31
CA HIS A 233 14.12 5.04 2.87
C HIS A 233 13.03 5.52 1.90
N ARG A 234 13.38 5.71 0.61
CA ARG A 234 12.40 6.10 -0.42
C ARG A 234 11.31 5.06 -0.62
N GLU A 235 11.64 3.77 -0.61
CA GLU A 235 10.67 2.67 -0.77
C GLU A 235 9.75 2.56 0.45
N TRP A 236 10.30 2.68 1.65
CA TRP A 236 9.53 2.73 2.89
C TRP A 236 8.51 3.88 2.87
N GLU A 237 8.97 5.08 2.55
CA GLU A 237 8.10 6.27 2.49
C GLU A 237 7.08 6.18 1.35
N ALA A 238 7.41 5.49 0.26
CA ALA A 238 6.46 5.21 -0.82
C ALA A 238 5.29 4.34 -0.34
N ILE A 239 5.57 3.23 0.38
CA ILE A 239 4.55 2.35 0.96
C ILE A 239 3.76 3.09 2.04
N ARG A 240 4.44 3.80 2.94
CA ARG A 240 3.79 4.59 3.99
C ARG A 240 2.82 5.61 3.41
N MET A 241 3.19 6.27 2.31
CA MET A 241 2.31 7.22 1.62
C MET A 241 1.11 6.53 0.95
N ASP A 242 1.27 5.33 0.41
CA ASP A 242 0.14 4.54 -0.10
C ASP A 242 -0.84 4.18 1.03
N LEU A 243 -0.34 3.73 2.18
CA LEU A 243 -1.13 3.49 3.40
C LEU A 243 -1.81 4.77 3.91
N PHE A 244 -1.13 5.93 3.81
CA PHE A 244 -1.71 7.22 4.18
C PHE A 244 -2.90 7.59 3.28
N VAL A 245 -2.79 7.37 1.97
CA VAL A 245 -3.92 7.59 1.04
C VAL A 245 -5.09 6.66 1.36
N ILE A 246 -4.83 5.39 1.69
CA ILE A 246 -5.87 4.44 2.14
C ILE A 246 -6.54 4.95 3.42
N HIS A 247 -5.75 5.43 4.38
CA HIS A 247 -6.24 6.00 5.64
C HIS A 247 -7.13 7.24 5.43
N LEU A 248 -6.84 8.08 4.43
CA LEU A 248 -7.68 9.22 4.07
C LEU A 248 -8.96 8.80 3.35
N ARG A 249 -8.89 7.77 2.49
CA ARG A 249 -9.98 7.36 1.61
C ARG A 249 -11.06 6.55 2.33
N TYR A 250 -10.68 5.60 3.18
CA TYR A 250 -11.61 4.62 3.73
C TYR A 250 -11.98 4.91 5.20
N PRO A 251 -13.10 4.34 5.70
CA PRO A 251 -13.41 4.35 7.13
C PRO A 251 -12.31 3.70 7.96
N ARG A 252 -11.94 4.34 9.08
CA ARG A 252 -11.02 3.77 10.07
C ARG A 252 -11.73 2.71 10.92
N LYS A 253 -10.97 1.94 11.69
CA LYS A 253 -11.54 0.87 12.55
C LYS A 253 -12.52 1.43 13.59
N ASP A 254 -12.29 2.65 14.02
CA ASP A 254 -13.06 3.42 15.00
C ASP A 254 -14.01 4.42 14.34
N GLU A 255 -14.34 4.27 13.05
CA GLU A 255 -15.26 5.16 12.34
C GLU A 255 -16.46 4.37 11.78
N SER A 256 -17.64 4.98 11.89
CA SER A 256 -18.88 4.50 11.29
C SER A 256 -19.35 5.44 10.20
N VAL A 257 -19.90 4.89 9.12
CA VAL A 257 -20.51 5.69 8.05
C VAL A 257 -21.85 6.23 8.55
N ARG A 258 -22.03 7.55 8.56
CA ARG A 258 -23.29 8.20 8.97
C ARG A 258 -24.12 8.67 7.80
N PHE A 259 -23.46 9.03 6.72
CA PHE A 259 -24.12 9.50 5.51
C PHE A 259 -23.25 9.21 4.31
N LYS A 260 -23.87 8.84 3.20
CA LYS A 260 -23.21 8.63 1.92
C LYS A 260 -24.14 9.08 0.81
N VAL A 261 -23.63 9.91 -0.10
CA VAL A 261 -24.36 10.40 -1.27
C VAL A 261 -23.46 10.40 -2.49
N GLN A 262 -24.06 10.20 -3.66
CA GLN A 262 -23.39 10.34 -4.95
C GLN A 262 -23.68 11.73 -5.52
N ALA A 263 -22.63 12.37 -5.99
CA ALA A 263 -22.69 13.68 -6.61
C ALA A 263 -22.01 13.63 -7.97
N GLN A 264 -22.63 14.24 -8.98
CA GLN A 264 -22.06 14.33 -10.32
C GLN A 264 -20.83 15.25 -10.31
N ASN A 265 -20.91 16.37 -9.60
CA ASN A 265 -19.79 17.28 -9.40
C ASN A 265 -19.75 17.74 -7.96
N VAL A 266 -18.55 17.77 -7.39
CA VAL A 266 -18.24 18.42 -6.11
C VAL A 266 -17.20 19.49 -6.36
N HIS A 267 -17.47 20.68 -5.84
CA HIS A 267 -16.63 21.86 -5.99
C HIS A 267 -16.32 22.46 -4.62
N THR A 268 -15.06 22.78 -4.42
CA THR A 268 -14.57 23.66 -3.36
C THR A 268 -13.76 24.79 -4.02
N GLU A 269 -13.32 25.79 -3.26
CA GLU A 269 -12.45 26.83 -3.82
C GLU A 269 -11.09 26.33 -4.33
N ARG A 270 -10.77 25.04 -4.15
CA ARG A 270 -9.47 24.45 -4.52
C ARG A 270 -9.56 23.29 -5.49
N VAL A 271 -10.67 22.53 -5.47
CA VAL A 271 -10.75 21.25 -6.17
C VAL A 271 -12.14 21.08 -6.78
N GLN A 272 -12.16 20.53 -7.99
CA GLN A 272 -13.34 19.96 -8.61
C GLN A 272 -13.17 18.44 -8.74
N ILE A 273 -14.13 17.68 -8.23
CA ILE A 273 -14.17 16.23 -8.32
C ILE A 273 -15.46 15.83 -9.03
N CYS A 274 -15.33 15.21 -10.20
CA CYS A 274 -16.46 14.66 -10.95
C CYS A 274 -16.78 13.22 -10.48
N ASP A 275 -18.03 12.81 -10.64
CA ASP A 275 -18.57 11.49 -10.30
C ASP A 275 -18.12 11.03 -8.91
N ALA A 276 -18.42 11.84 -7.90
CA ALA A 276 -17.90 11.68 -6.56
C ALA A 276 -18.88 10.98 -5.61
N ASN A 277 -18.33 10.17 -4.71
CA ASN A 277 -19.00 9.75 -3.49
C ASN A 277 -18.61 10.71 -2.36
N ILE A 278 -19.60 11.31 -1.72
CA ILE A 278 -19.43 12.09 -0.50
C ILE A 278 -19.85 11.22 0.67
N THR A 279 -18.94 11.01 1.62
CA THR A 279 -19.16 10.17 2.80
C THR A 279 -18.86 10.96 4.06
N LEU A 280 -19.79 10.94 5.01
CA LEU A 280 -19.58 11.46 6.36
C LEU A 280 -19.31 10.29 7.31
N LEU A 281 -18.14 10.34 7.95
CA LEU A 281 -17.66 9.34 8.89
C LEU A 281 -17.68 9.93 10.29
N GLN A 282 -18.17 9.17 11.27
CA GLN A 282 -18.13 9.55 12.69
C GLN A 282 -17.24 8.58 13.45
N ASN A 283 -16.27 9.13 14.17
CA ASN A 283 -15.45 8.40 15.10
C ASN A 283 -16.31 7.94 16.30
N THR A 284 -16.35 6.64 16.57
CA THR A 284 -17.21 6.02 17.59
C THR A 284 -16.72 6.25 19.02
N VAL A 285 -15.47 6.66 19.19
CA VAL A 285 -14.85 6.92 20.51
C VAL A 285 -14.92 8.41 20.86
N THR A 286 -14.53 9.27 19.93
CA THR A 286 -14.40 10.72 20.14
C THR A 286 -15.61 11.51 19.67
N ASN A 287 -16.57 10.87 19.00
CA ASN A 287 -17.73 11.49 18.34
C ASN A 287 -17.38 12.56 17.29
N ARG A 288 -16.11 12.65 16.87
CA ARG A 288 -15.65 13.59 15.84
C ARG A 288 -16.03 13.11 14.45
N PHE A 289 -16.28 14.07 13.56
CA PHE A 289 -16.66 13.78 12.19
C PHE A 289 -15.55 14.07 11.19
N ARG A 290 -15.56 13.31 10.11
CA ARG A 290 -14.67 13.47 8.96
C ARG A 290 -15.49 13.35 7.69
N LEU A 291 -15.34 14.32 6.80
CA LEU A 291 -15.91 14.29 5.47
C LEU A 291 -14.87 13.71 4.50
N VAL A 292 -15.31 12.80 3.64
CA VAL A 292 -14.50 12.24 2.56
C VAL A 292 -15.26 12.41 1.25
N VAL A 293 -14.66 13.10 0.29
CA VAL A 293 -15.14 13.17 -1.09
C VAL A 293 -14.17 12.38 -1.95
N GLN A 294 -14.67 11.45 -2.73
CA GLN A 294 -13.85 10.57 -3.54
C GLN A 294 -14.46 10.40 -4.93
N SER A 295 -13.68 10.68 -5.97
CA SER A 295 -14.03 10.29 -7.34
C SER A 295 -14.32 8.79 -7.43
N ARG A 296 -15.22 8.40 -8.35
CA ARG A 296 -15.55 6.99 -8.62
C ARG A 296 -14.33 6.17 -9.01
N SER A 297 -13.41 6.76 -9.78
CA SER A 297 -12.13 6.13 -10.14
C SER A 297 -11.17 5.98 -8.97
N GLY A 298 -11.37 6.74 -7.88
CA GLY A 298 -10.52 6.71 -6.70
C GLY A 298 -9.19 7.45 -6.85
N TYR A 299 -9.00 8.20 -7.94
CA TYR A 299 -7.77 8.95 -8.20
C TYR A 299 -7.78 10.37 -7.64
N SER A 300 -8.95 10.92 -7.32
CA SER A 300 -9.12 12.18 -6.60
C SER A 300 -9.86 11.97 -5.28
N ILE A 301 -9.27 12.43 -4.19
CA ILE A 301 -9.73 12.30 -2.81
C ILE A 301 -9.59 13.65 -2.11
N LEU A 302 -10.61 14.05 -1.37
CA LEU A 302 -10.58 15.14 -0.42
C LEU A 302 -11.03 14.59 0.94
N SER A 303 -10.20 14.71 1.96
CA SER A 303 -10.53 14.28 3.32
C SER A 303 -10.38 15.44 4.30
N GLN A 304 -11.46 15.79 4.99
CA GLN A 304 -11.56 16.97 5.85
C GLN A 304 -12.07 16.55 7.22
N LYS A 305 -11.29 16.83 8.27
CA LYS A 305 -11.81 16.77 9.65
C LYS A 305 -12.84 17.87 9.82
N LEU A 306 -13.97 17.58 10.47
CA LEU A 306 -14.97 18.61 10.78
C LEU A 306 -14.70 19.17 12.18
N SER A 307 -14.92 20.48 12.34
CA SER A 307 -14.86 21.12 13.64
C SER A 307 -15.96 20.61 14.57
N GLU A 308 -15.79 20.79 15.88
CA GLU A 308 -16.79 20.37 16.89
C GLU A 308 -18.14 21.04 16.68
N ASP A 309 -18.09 22.32 16.34
CA ASP A 309 -19.24 23.17 16.13
C ASP A 309 -19.82 23.07 14.72
N PHE A 310 -19.36 22.13 13.87
CA PHE A 310 -19.76 22.02 12.47
C PHE A 310 -21.28 22.02 12.29
N PHE A 311 -21.98 21.10 12.97
CA PHE A 311 -23.44 20.97 12.87
C PHE A 311 -24.17 22.10 13.58
N GLN A 312 -23.60 22.62 14.67
CA GLN A 312 -24.16 23.74 15.40
C GLN A 312 -24.14 25.02 14.54
N MET A 313 -23.03 25.33 13.89
CA MET A 313 -22.91 26.46 12.96
C MET A 313 -23.80 26.28 11.73
N LEU A 314 -23.88 25.06 11.18
CA LEU A 314 -24.80 24.77 10.10
C LEU A 314 -26.26 25.03 10.51
N ALA A 315 -26.68 24.55 11.68
CA ALA A 315 -28.05 24.72 12.17
C ALA A 315 -28.39 26.17 12.54
N THR A 316 -27.45 26.90 13.16
CA THR A 316 -27.72 28.26 13.69
C THR A 316 -27.45 29.38 12.68
N ARG A 317 -26.50 29.19 11.77
CA ARG A 317 -26.06 30.23 10.81
C ARG A 317 -26.29 29.84 9.36
N GLY A 318 -26.77 28.62 9.09
CA GLY A 318 -26.89 28.08 7.73
C GLY A 318 -25.54 27.86 7.03
N ARG A 319 -24.42 27.95 7.77
CA ARG A 319 -23.06 27.87 7.23
C ARG A 319 -22.20 26.95 8.10
N PRO A 320 -21.73 25.82 7.58
CA PRO A 320 -20.85 24.92 8.32
C PRO A 320 -19.46 25.54 8.54
N ASN A 321 -18.80 25.13 9.62
CA ASN A 321 -17.41 25.49 9.90
C ASN A 321 -16.45 24.40 9.41
N TYR A 322 -15.78 24.65 8.30
CA TYR A 322 -14.79 23.72 7.72
C TYR A 322 -13.35 24.00 8.17
N ASN A 323 -13.13 24.94 9.11
CA ASN A 323 -11.80 25.38 9.54
C ASN A 323 -11.08 24.33 10.39
N SER A 324 -10.61 23.29 9.73
CA SER A 324 -9.94 22.13 10.32
C SER A 324 -9.04 21.48 9.27
N LEU A 325 -8.13 20.62 9.69
CA LEU A 325 -7.17 19.98 8.79
C LEU A 325 -7.88 19.23 7.64
N SER A 326 -7.40 19.45 6.41
CA SER A 326 -7.77 18.65 5.25
C SER A 326 -6.59 18.23 4.40
N TYR A 327 -6.81 17.15 3.68
CA TYR A 327 -5.89 16.60 2.70
C TYR A 327 -6.60 16.46 1.36
N GLU A 328 -5.91 16.91 0.32
CA GLU A 328 -6.26 16.65 -1.07
C GLU A 328 -5.24 15.68 -1.64
N VAL A 329 -5.72 14.63 -2.30
CA VAL A 329 -4.91 13.70 -3.06
C VAL A 329 -5.49 13.61 -4.46
N HIS A 330 -4.66 13.84 -5.47
CA HIS A 330 -5.04 13.57 -6.87
C HIS A 330 -3.89 12.97 -7.67
N MET A 331 -4.20 12.38 -8.81
CA MET A 331 -3.21 11.99 -9.82
C MET A 331 -3.15 13.05 -10.91
N ASP A 332 -1.94 13.47 -11.29
CA ASP A 332 -1.74 14.31 -12.46
C ASP A 332 -1.87 13.52 -13.77
N GLU A 333 -1.79 14.21 -14.91
CA GLU A 333 -1.91 13.60 -16.24
C GLU A 333 -0.86 12.52 -16.54
N LYS A 334 0.27 12.54 -15.83
CA LYS A 334 1.37 11.55 -15.97
C LYS A 334 1.23 10.37 -15.02
N GLY A 335 0.12 10.30 -14.26
CA GLY A 335 -0.12 9.30 -13.23
C GLY A 335 0.73 9.51 -11.98
N THR A 336 1.21 10.73 -11.74
CA THR A 336 1.96 11.09 -10.55
C THR A 336 1.02 11.57 -9.47
N ARG A 337 1.15 11.00 -8.27
CA ARG A 337 0.40 11.43 -7.10
C ARG A 337 0.86 12.81 -6.63
N VAL A 338 -0.12 13.66 -6.38
CA VAL A 338 0.00 14.93 -5.69
C VAL A 338 -0.77 14.83 -4.38
N VAL A 339 -0.12 15.21 -3.28
CA VAL A 339 -0.74 15.30 -1.95
C VAL A 339 -0.56 16.73 -1.46
N ARG A 340 -1.65 17.37 -1.04
CA ARG A 340 -1.63 18.72 -0.46
C ARG A 340 -2.29 18.69 0.90
N GLU A 341 -1.64 19.36 1.85
CA GLU A 341 -2.16 19.58 3.19
C GLU A 341 -2.68 21.01 3.32
N TYR A 342 -3.85 21.14 3.93
CA TYR A 342 -4.43 22.44 4.21
C TYR A 342 -4.85 22.51 5.69
N PRO A 343 -4.04 23.17 6.54
CA PRO A 343 -4.27 23.23 7.98
C PRO A 343 -5.63 23.84 8.37
N LYS A 344 -6.12 24.78 7.55
CA LYS A 344 -7.41 25.49 7.75
C LYS A 344 -8.56 24.94 6.91
N GLY A 345 -8.38 23.78 6.27
CA GLY A 345 -9.44 23.17 5.49
C GLY A 345 -9.77 23.92 4.22
N PHE A 346 -10.94 23.60 3.66
CA PHE A 346 -11.61 24.42 2.65
C PHE A 346 -12.70 25.30 3.28
N SER A 347 -13.25 26.25 2.52
CA SER A 347 -14.23 27.21 3.04
C SER A 347 -15.69 26.81 2.77
N HIS A 348 -15.93 26.08 1.68
CA HIS A 348 -17.26 25.62 1.29
C HIS A 348 -17.18 24.35 0.46
N LEU A 349 -18.30 23.63 0.40
CA LEU A 349 -18.49 22.46 -0.45
C LEU A 349 -19.84 22.58 -1.14
N VAL A 350 -19.79 22.69 -2.47
CA VAL A 350 -20.96 22.74 -3.35
C VAL A 350 -20.98 21.47 -4.16
N PHE A 351 -22.15 20.86 -4.30
CA PHE A 351 -22.29 19.66 -5.12
C PHE A 351 -23.62 19.61 -5.85
N THR A 352 -23.62 18.89 -6.97
CA THR A 352 -24.82 18.59 -7.76
C THR A 352 -25.12 17.10 -7.63
N ASN A 353 -26.36 16.78 -7.27
CA ASN A 353 -26.77 15.38 -7.15
C ASN A 353 -26.95 14.75 -8.53
N HIS A 354 -26.69 13.45 -8.62
CA HIS A 354 -27.30 12.64 -9.67
C HIS A 354 -28.81 12.60 -9.37
N ILE A 355 -29.61 13.13 -10.29
CA ILE A 355 -31.07 12.90 -10.31
C ILE A 355 -31.32 11.48 -10.79
#